data_AF-A0A349K3U0-F1
#
_entry.id   AF-A0A349K3U0-F1
#
_cell.length_a   1.000
_cell.length_b   1.000
_cell.length_c   1.000
_cell.angle_alpha   90.00
_cell.angle_beta   90.00
_cell.angle_gamma   90.00
#
_symmetry.space_group_name_H-M   'P 1'
#
loop_
_entity.id
_entity.type
_entity.pdbx_description
1 polymer ?
#
loop_
_entity_poly.entity_id
_entity_poly.type
_entity_poly.pdbx_seq_one_letter_code
_entity_poly.pdbx_strand_id
1 'polypeptide(L)'
;MIQPIPMTFPAKFLSCFLGLILGLSSCSPRNPGRPPPSITVSPYSALSDAELNGRYQAFLVELQNLNEEMSKANRTRDFDTVRDKAQDGLEKAHAARRIASHIDDREVRRNRLKAIEVIIRDLDRLVEITR
;
A
#
# COMPACT_ATOMS: atom_id res chain seq x y z
N MET A 1 -31.71 -34.41 44.30
CA MET A 1 -30.71 -33.38 44.69
C MET A 1 -29.57 -33.47 43.69
N ILE A 2 -29.61 -32.66 42.64
CA ILE A 2 -28.94 -31.34 42.50
C ILE A 2 -27.45 -31.51 42.09
N GLN A 3 -27.23 -31.14 40.83
CA GLN A 3 -26.03 -30.67 40.11
C GLN A 3 -24.94 -29.97 40.98
N PRO A 4 -23.65 -29.86 40.56
CA PRO A 4 -23.28 -29.21 39.28
C PRO A 4 -22.01 -29.65 38.51
N ILE A 5 -22.03 -29.30 37.22
CA ILE A 5 -20.90 -29.03 36.31
C ILE A 5 -20.73 -27.49 36.30
N PRO A 6 -19.52 -26.88 36.40
CA PRO A 6 -18.76 -26.45 35.19
C PRO A 6 -17.21 -26.38 35.36
N MET A 7 -16.46 -26.84 34.36
CA MET A 7 -15.70 -26.07 33.33
C MET A 7 -14.64 -25.08 33.83
N THR A 8 -13.41 -25.23 33.30
CA THR A 8 -12.47 -24.22 32.73
C THR A 8 -11.03 -24.78 32.81
N PHE A 9 -10.10 -24.72 31.86
CA PHE A 9 -9.99 -24.30 30.45
C PHE A 9 -8.55 -24.72 29.97
N PRO A 10 -8.06 -24.40 28.75
CA PRO A 10 -7.52 -25.40 27.83
C PRO A 10 -6.00 -25.30 27.55
N ALA A 11 -5.43 -26.36 26.98
CA ALA A 11 -4.27 -26.24 26.09
C ALA A 11 -4.43 -27.31 24.99
N LYS A 12 -4.84 -26.92 23.77
CA LYS A 12 -3.97 -26.47 22.67
C LYS A 12 -3.08 -27.60 22.12
N PHE A 13 -3.17 -27.72 20.81
CA PHE A 13 -2.21 -28.28 19.87
C PHE A 13 -2.28 -29.78 19.53
N LEU A 14 -2.09 -30.00 18.22
CA LEU A 14 -1.82 -31.26 17.52
C LEU A 14 -3.01 -32.19 17.28
N SER A 15 -3.55 -32.14 16.06
CA SER A 15 -3.24 -33.16 15.04
C SER A 15 -4.37 -33.26 14.01
N CYS A 16 -4.36 -32.38 13.02
CA CYS A 16 -5.06 -32.59 11.74
C CYS A 16 -4.06 -33.10 10.69
N PHE A 17 -3.33 -34.17 11.02
CA PHE A 17 -2.46 -34.87 10.07
C PHE A 17 -2.78 -36.36 10.16
N LEU A 18 -3.90 -36.76 9.56
CA LEU A 18 -4.05 -38.10 8.98
C LEU A 18 -5.31 -38.09 8.11
N GLY A 19 -5.09 -37.99 6.80
CA GLY A 19 -6.14 -38.06 5.79
C GLY A 19 -6.65 -39.49 5.57
N LEU A 20 -7.73 -39.55 4.80
CA LEU A 20 -8.44 -40.74 4.30
C LEU A 20 -9.17 -41.57 5.35
N ILE A 21 -10.43 -41.22 5.66
CA ILE A 21 -11.57 -42.17 5.65
C ILE A 21 -12.85 -41.34 5.42
N LEU A 22 -13.57 -41.62 4.32
CA LEU A 22 -15.00 -41.29 4.07
C LEU A 22 -15.45 -39.82 4.25
N GLY A 23 -15.55 -39.08 3.15
CA GLY A 23 -16.09 -37.71 3.17
C GLY A 23 -16.50 -37.16 1.80
N LEU A 24 -17.25 -37.93 1.01
CA LEU A 24 -18.15 -37.28 0.03
C LEU A 24 -19.21 -36.52 0.85
N SER A 25 -19.50 -35.29 0.41
CA SER A 25 -20.49 -34.34 0.95
C SER A 25 -20.08 -33.48 2.17
N SER A 26 -19.14 -32.57 1.93
CA SER A 26 -19.35 -31.18 2.37
C SER A 26 -19.20 -30.23 1.19
N CYS A 27 -20.06 -30.44 0.18
CA CYS A 27 -20.43 -29.38 -0.74
C CYS A 27 -21.29 -28.39 0.05
N SER A 28 -20.65 -27.51 0.84
CA SER A 28 -21.30 -26.27 1.21
C SER A 28 -21.76 -25.61 -0.11
N PRO A 29 -23.04 -25.23 -0.28
CA PRO A 29 -23.49 -24.70 -1.54
C PRO A 29 -22.64 -23.48 -1.86
N ARG A 30 -21.81 -23.58 -2.90
CA ARG A 30 -21.24 -22.39 -3.55
C ARG A 30 -22.46 -21.59 -3.99
N ASN A 31 -22.73 -20.50 -3.28
CA ASN A 31 -23.83 -19.61 -3.59
C ASN A 31 -23.63 -19.17 -5.07
N PRO A 32 -24.46 -19.64 -6.02
CA PRO A 32 -24.21 -19.46 -7.45
C PRO A 32 -24.37 -18.00 -7.88
N GLY A 33 -24.85 -17.14 -6.99
CA GLY A 33 -24.95 -15.69 -7.19
C GLY A 33 -23.76 -14.87 -6.71
N ARG A 34 -22.70 -15.47 -6.14
CA ARG A 34 -21.47 -14.71 -5.85
C ARG A 34 -20.64 -14.64 -7.15
N PRO A 35 -20.56 -13.48 -7.83
CA PRO A 35 -19.67 -13.33 -8.97
C PRO A 35 -18.24 -13.71 -8.53
N PRO A 36 -17.45 -14.36 -9.40
CA PRO A 36 -16.06 -14.64 -9.09
C PRO A 36 -15.38 -13.32 -8.69
N PRO A 37 -14.47 -13.34 -7.70
CA PRO A 37 -13.75 -12.13 -7.33
C PRO A 37 -13.09 -11.57 -8.60
N SER A 38 -13.40 -10.33 -8.93
CA SER A 38 -12.73 -9.64 -10.03
C SER A 38 -11.25 -9.51 -9.63
N ILE A 39 -10.38 -10.21 -10.34
CA ILE A 39 -8.94 -10.08 -10.13
C ILE A 39 -8.56 -8.74 -10.75
N THR A 40 -8.54 -7.68 -9.95
CA THR A 40 -7.96 -6.39 -10.35
C THR A 40 -6.45 -6.57 -10.36
N VAL A 41 -5.89 -6.87 -11.53
CA VAL A 41 -4.44 -6.90 -11.72
C VAL A 41 -3.93 -5.47 -11.70
N SER A 42 -2.92 -5.19 -10.87
CA SER A 42 -2.28 -3.88 -10.86
C SER A 42 -1.70 -3.58 -12.24
N PRO A 43 -1.87 -2.36 -12.78
CA PRO A 43 -1.33 -2.00 -14.09
C PRO A 43 0.20 -2.03 -14.12
N TYR A 44 0.85 -2.14 -12.97
CA TYR A 44 2.31 -2.21 -12.83
C TYR A 44 2.84 -3.66 -12.84
N SER A 45 1.99 -4.67 -12.64
CA SER A 45 2.42 -6.08 -12.56
C SER A 45 2.93 -6.66 -13.88
N ALA A 46 2.63 -6.02 -15.01
CA ALA A 46 3.09 -6.44 -16.33
C ALA A 46 4.37 -5.73 -16.80
N LEU A 47 4.89 -4.78 -16.01
CA LEU A 47 6.04 -3.96 -16.38
C LEU A 47 7.33 -4.56 -15.86
N SER A 48 8.40 -4.41 -16.64
CA SER A 48 9.75 -4.74 -16.20
C SER A 48 10.28 -3.75 -15.16
N ASP A 49 11.27 -4.15 -14.37
CA ASP A 49 11.98 -3.26 -13.43
C ASP A 49 12.55 -2.01 -14.11
N ALA A 50 12.98 -2.11 -15.37
CA ALA A 50 13.48 -0.96 -16.13
C ALA A 50 12.36 0.06 -16.40
N GLU A 51 11.18 -0.40 -16.82
CA GLU A 51 10.01 0.45 -17.06
C GLU A 51 9.46 1.04 -15.75
N LEU A 52 9.43 0.25 -14.68
CA LEU A 52 9.03 0.72 -13.35
C LEU A 52 9.98 1.80 -12.84
N ASN A 53 11.29 1.61 -12.97
CA ASN A 53 12.27 2.63 -12.61
C ASN A 53 12.17 3.88 -13.48
N GLY A 54 11.93 3.74 -14.79
CA GLY A 54 11.71 4.87 -15.69
C GLY A 54 10.50 5.71 -15.26
N ARG A 55 9.38 5.07 -14.94
CA ARG A 55 8.18 5.76 -14.44
C ARG A 55 8.38 6.36 -13.06
N TYR A 56 9.07 5.66 -12.16
CA TYR A 56 9.44 6.19 -10.85
C TYR A 56 10.29 7.47 -10.99
N GLN A 57 11.27 7.46 -11.88
CA GLN A 57 12.12 8.62 -12.15
C GLN A 57 11.33 9.80 -12.72
N ALA A 58 10.34 9.55 -13.59
CA ALA A 58 9.47 10.60 -14.09
C ALA A 58 8.70 11.31 -12.96
N PHE A 59 8.15 10.55 -12.00
CA PHE A 59 7.53 11.15 -10.81
C PHE A 59 8.50 11.94 -9.96
N LEU A 60 9.76 11.51 -9.83
CA LEU A 60 10.77 12.29 -9.11
C LEU A 60 11.05 13.65 -9.77
N VAL A 61 11.08 13.71 -11.10
CA VAL A 61 11.23 14.97 -11.84
C VAL A 61 10.03 15.88 -11.58
N GLU A 62 8.81 15.35 -11.61
CA GLU A 62 7.61 16.13 -11.31
C GLU A 62 7.61 16.65 -9.86
N LEU A 63 8.02 15.83 -8.89
CA LEU A 63 8.17 16.23 -7.49
C LEU A 63 9.23 17.32 -7.32
N GLN A 64 10.32 17.26 -8.07
CA GLN A 64 11.34 18.29 -8.07
C GLN A 64 10.80 19.63 -8.60
N ASN A 65 10.04 19.60 -9.70
CA ASN A 65 9.39 20.79 -10.25
C ASN A 65 8.41 21.41 -9.24
N LEU A 66 7.58 20.59 -8.60
CA LEU A 66 6.67 21.06 -7.55
C LEU A 66 7.43 21.68 -6.37
N ASN A 67 8.56 21.10 -5.97
CA ASN A 67 9.40 21.68 -4.92
C ASN A 67 9.97 23.05 -5.32
N GLU A 68 10.34 23.25 -6.58
CA GLU A 68 10.75 24.56 -7.08
C GLU A 68 9.60 25.58 -7.09
N GLU A 69 8.40 25.17 -7.49
CA GLU A 69 7.20 26.01 -7.45
C GLU A 69 6.85 26.42 -6.01
N MET A 70 6.82 25.47 -5.07
CA MET A 70 6.62 25.72 -3.64
C MET A 70 7.70 26.65 -3.09
N SER A 71 8.96 26.45 -3.48
CA SER A 71 10.07 27.31 -3.05
C SER A 71 9.90 28.75 -3.55
N LYS A 72 9.39 28.94 -4.77
CA LYS A 72 9.07 30.28 -5.31
C LYS A 72 7.92 30.93 -4.55
N ALA A 73 6.82 30.20 -4.33
CA ALA A 73 5.66 30.68 -3.57
C ALA A 73 6.02 31.03 -2.12
N ASN A 74 6.85 30.22 -1.47
CA ASN A 74 7.31 30.47 -0.10
C ASN A 74 8.12 31.78 0.02
N ARG A 75 8.94 32.13 -1.00
CA ARG A 75 9.69 33.40 -1.01
C ARG A 75 8.78 34.62 -1.05
N THR A 76 7.61 34.50 -1.68
CA THR A 76 6.57 35.55 -1.72
C THR A 76 5.54 35.41 -0.61
N ARG A 77 5.74 34.49 0.34
CA ARG A 77 4.81 34.18 1.45
C ARG A 77 3.41 33.77 1.00
N ASP A 78 3.32 33.15 -0.17
CA ASP A 78 2.07 32.59 -0.70
C ASP A 78 1.90 31.16 -0.17
N PHE A 79 1.40 31.04 1.05
CA PHE A 79 1.27 29.75 1.74
C PHE A 79 0.11 28.90 1.20
N ASP A 80 -0.92 29.51 0.62
CA ASP A 80 -2.00 28.78 -0.04
C ASP A 80 -1.46 28.03 -1.26
N THR A 81 -0.66 28.68 -2.11
CA THR A 81 0.00 27.99 -3.23
C THR A 81 0.96 26.91 -2.76
N VAL A 82 1.73 27.15 -1.67
CA VAL A 82 2.60 26.10 -1.11
C VAL A 82 1.79 24.88 -0.68
N ARG A 83 0.67 25.08 0.01
CA ARG A 83 -0.21 23.99 0.47
C ARG A 83 -0.79 23.21 -0.70
N ASP A 84 -1.34 23.89 -1.69
CA ASP A 84 -1.97 23.25 -2.85
C ASP A 84 -0.95 22.41 -3.63
N LYS A 85 0.26 22.94 -3.84
CA LYS A 85 1.35 22.20 -4.49
C LYS A 85 1.90 21.06 -3.65
N ALA A 86 1.89 21.18 -2.32
CA ALA A 86 2.28 20.09 -1.43
C ALA A 86 1.27 18.93 -1.50
N GLN A 87 -0.03 19.23 -1.60
CA GLN A 87 -1.08 18.24 -1.81
C GLN A 87 -0.92 17.52 -3.17
N ASP A 88 -0.71 18.27 -4.26
CA ASP A 88 -0.37 17.70 -5.58
C ASP A 88 0.87 16.78 -5.48
N GLY A 89 1.88 17.22 -4.72
CA GLY A 89 3.08 16.46 -4.44
C GLY A 89 2.80 15.14 -3.73
N LEU A 90 1.92 15.12 -2.74
CA LEU A 90 1.55 13.90 -2.00
C LEU A 90 0.93 12.87 -2.92
N GLU A 91 0.01 13.28 -3.81
CA GLU A 91 -0.62 12.37 -4.78
C GLU A 91 0.41 11.70 -5.68
N LYS A 92 1.37 12.48 -6.20
CA LYS A 92 2.47 12.00 -7.03
C LYS A 92 3.44 11.11 -6.27
N ALA A 93 3.79 11.48 -5.04
CA ALA A 93 4.68 10.69 -4.20
C ALA A 93 4.06 9.33 -3.83
N HIS A 94 2.75 9.29 -3.57
CA HIS A 94 2.03 8.04 -3.39
C HIS A 94 1.97 7.20 -4.67
N ALA A 95 1.84 7.81 -5.85
CA ALA A 95 1.92 7.10 -7.12
C ALA A 95 3.32 6.49 -7.33
N ALA A 96 4.38 7.24 -7.07
CA ALA A 96 5.76 6.76 -7.12
C ALA A 96 5.99 5.60 -6.13
N ARG A 97 5.44 5.69 -4.90
CA ARG A 97 5.50 4.60 -3.92
C ARG A 97 4.82 3.32 -4.41
N ARG A 98 3.65 3.43 -5.05
CA ARG A 98 2.97 2.28 -5.67
C ARG A 98 3.81 1.65 -6.78
N ILE A 99 4.49 2.45 -7.60
CA ILE A 99 5.39 1.91 -8.64
C ILE A 99 6.57 1.19 -8.00
N ALA A 100 7.25 1.83 -7.04
CA ALA A 100 8.39 1.26 -6.35
C ALA A 100 8.06 -0.09 -5.69
N SER A 101 6.83 -0.28 -5.17
CA SER A 101 6.43 -1.54 -4.55
C SER A 101 6.32 -2.72 -5.53
N HIS A 102 6.25 -2.46 -6.84
CA HIS A 102 6.18 -3.48 -7.89
C HIS A 102 7.55 -3.85 -8.49
N ILE A 103 8.63 -3.14 -8.13
CA ILE A 103 9.98 -3.49 -8.57
C ILE A 103 10.36 -4.84 -7.96
N ASP A 104 10.85 -5.79 -8.74
CA ASP A 104 11.22 -7.13 -8.30
C ASP A 104 12.53 -7.16 -7.53
N ASP A 105 13.54 -6.41 -7.99
CA ASP A 105 14.82 -6.26 -7.29
C ASP A 105 14.60 -5.73 -5.85
N ARG A 106 14.97 -6.56 -4.87
CA ARG A 106 14.69 -6.30 -3.45
C ARG A 106 15.48 -5.13 -2.89
N GLU A 107 16.69 -4.89 -3.39
CA GLU A 107 17.53 -3.79 -2.92
C GLU A 107 17.05 -2.48 -3.51
N VAL A 108 16.82 -2.45 -4.83
CA VAL A 108 16.29 -1.28 -5.54
C VAL A 108 14.93 -0.91 -4.95
N ARG A 109 14.01 -1.87 -4.81
CA ARG A 109 12.69 -1.63 -4.21
C ARG A 109 12.79 -0.99 -2.82
N ARG A 110 13.62 -1.54 -1.92
CA ARG A 110 13.81 -0.98 -0.57
C ARG A 110 14.36 0.44 -0.62
N ASN A 111 15.37 0.68 -1.45
CA ASN A 111 15.99 1.99 -1.57
C ASN A 111 15.00 3.04 -2.12
N ARG A 112 14.19 2.69 -3.13
CA ARG A 112 13.17 3.58 -3.68
C ARG A 112 12.04 3.86 -2.69
N LEU A 113 11.53 2.83 -2.01
CA LEU A 113 10.51 3.01 -0.97
C LEU A 113 11.00 3.89 0.17
N LYS A 114 12.22 3.68 0.67
CA LYS A 114 12.80 4.52 1.72
C LYS A 114 12.92 5.98 1.28
N ALA A 115 13.39 6.23 0.06
CA ALA A 115 13.54 7.59 -0.46
C ALA A 115 12.19 8.30 -0.60
N ILE A 116 11.19 7.64 -1.19
CA ILE A 116 9.87 8.26 -1.40
C ILE A 116 9.10 8.47 -0.09
N GLU A 117 9.31 7.61 0.92
CA GLU A 117 8.71 7.80 2.25
C GLU A 117 9.23 9.04 2.98
N VAL A 118 10.48 9.44 2.75
CA VAL A 118 10.99 10.72 3.27
C VAL A 118 10.26 11.88 2.61
N ILE A 119 10.11 11.86 1.28
CA ILE A 119 9.41 12.91 0.53
C ILE A 119 7.96 13.04 0.97
N ILE A 120 7.23 11.92 1.12
CA ILE A 120 5.85 11.91 1.61
C ILE A 120 5.76 12.59 2.98
N ARG A 121 6.65 12.23 3.92
CA ARG A 121 6.63 12.79 5.28
C ARG A 121 6.91 14.29 5.31
N ASP A 122 7.81 14.75 4.45
CA ASP A 122 8.14 16.18 4.33
C ASP A 122 6.96 16.98 3.73
N LEU A 123 6.29 16.42 2.72
CA LEU A 123 5.11 17.04 2.11
C LEU A 123 3.91 17.07 3.06
N ASP A 124 3.64 15.97 3.80
CA ASP A 124 2.60 15.92 4.82
C ASP A 124 2.82 17.01 5.87
N ARG A 125 4.06 17.15 6.35
CA ARG A 125 4.44 18.20 7.29
C ARG A 125 4.23 19.59 6.68
N LEU A 126 4.57 19.79 5.41
CA LEU A 126 4.40 21.06 4.74
C LEU A 126 2.92 21.46 4.63
N VAL A 127 2.03 20.51 4.32
CA VAL A 127 0.58 20.71 4.33
C VAL A 127 0.08 21.05 5.73
N GLU A 128 0.61 20.41 6.77
CA GLU A 128 0.21 20.67 8.16
C GLU A 128 0.59 22.08 8.62
N ILE A 129 1.81 22.55 8.31
CA ILE A 129 2.30 23.87 8.76
C ILE A 129 1.79 25.05 7.93
N THR A 130 1.16 24.78 6.78
CA THR A 130 0.56 25.79 5.88
C THR A 130 -0.97 25.84 5.98
N ARG A 131 -1.55 25.17 6.99
CA ARG A 131 -2.93 25.40 7.45
C ARG A 131 -3.04 26.68 8.25
#